data_AF-A0A7K2SAW1-F1
#
_entry.id   AF-A0A7K2SAW1-F1
#
_cell.length_a   1.000
_cell.length_b   1.000
_cell.length_c   1.000
_cell.angle_alpha   90.00
_cell.angle_beta   90.00
_cell.angle_gamma   90.00
#
_symmetry.space_group_name_H-M   'P 1'
#
loop_
_entity.id
_entity.type
_entity.pdbx_description
1 polymer ?
#
loop_
_entity_poly.entity_id
_entity_poly.type
_entity_poly.pdbx_seq_one_letter_code
_entity_poly.pdbx_strand_id
1 'polypeptide(L)'
;MPRRIMFVQLKTGYDTDRGPSWIGWVDFSKTWGTVYVHGRTLRRARGMSDANFYDIESGEEFWVSGPKRNRADTRYAPSDPDIEPDAADAYRAFLGGAPLPGREDPGRQGHRGNAHAKRQGRRKTHAP
;
A
#
# COMPACT_ATOMS: atom_id res chain seq x y z
N MET A 1 -11.96 -12.37 -5.07
CA MET A 1 -10.80 -11.60 -4.57
C MET A 1 -11.21 -10.14 -4.59
N PRO A 2 -10.96 -9.35 -3.54
CA PRO A 2 -11.27 -7.93 -3.61
C PRO A 2 -10.35 -7.25 -4.65
N ARG A 3 -10.96 -6.57 -5.61
CA ARG A 3 -10.28 -5.79 -6.66
C ARG A 3 -10.23 -4.32 -6.24
N ARG A 4 -9.08 -3.66 -6.42
CA ARG A 4 -8.87 -2.24 -6.03
C ARG A 4 -7.98 -1.52 -7.02
N ILE A 5 -8.22 -0.22 -7.19
CA ILE A 5 -7.28 0.66 -7.89
C ILE A 5 -6.14 0.98 -6.94
N MET A 6 -4.92 0.70 -7.39
CA MET A 6 -3.68 0.90 -6.64
C MET A 6 -2.66 1.65 -7.48
N PHE A 7 -1.79 2.37 -6.80
CA PHE A 7 -0.48 2.76 -7.32
C PHE A 7 0.49 1.58 -7.14
N VAL A 8 1.18 1.22 -8.20
CA VAL A 8 2.21 0.16 -8.22
C VAL A 8 3.47 0.74 -8.84
N GLN A 9 4.63 0.56 -8.20
CA GLN A 9 5.91 1.00 -8.75
C GLN A 9 6.94 -0.13 -8.64
N LEU A 10 7.66 -0.39 -9.73
CA LEU A 10 8.83 -1.26 -9.73
C LEU A 10 9.99 -0.54 -9.04
N LYS A 11 10.62 -1.19 -8.06
CA LYS A 11 11.74 -0.63 -7.28
C LYS A 11 13.08 -1.25 -7.66
N THR A 12 13.10 -2.55 -8.02
CA THR A 12 14.34 -3.22 -8.43
C THR A 12 14.98 -2.53 -9.63
N GLY A 13 16.27 -2.20 -9.50
CA GLY A 13 17.04 -1.55 -10.57
C GLY A 13 16.84 -0.04 -10.68
N TYR A 14 16.07 0.58 -9.77
CA TYR A 14 15.79 2.02 -9.83
C TYR A 14 16.01 2.70 -8.47
N ASP A 15 16.85 3.73 -8.47
CA ASP A 15 17.05 4.59 -7.30
C ASP A 15 15.98 5.69 -7.23
N THR A 16 15.61 6.06 -6.00
CA THR A 16 14.92 7.32 -5.68
C THR A 16 13.58 7.48 -6.42
N ASP A 17 12.74 6.43 -6.38
CA ASP A 17 11.38 6.42 -6.96
C ASP A 17 11.30 6.69 -8.48
N ARG A 18 12.38 6.41 -9.22
CA ARG A 18 12.44 6.60 -10.68
C ARG A 18 12.04 5.37 -11.49
N GLY A 19 11.53 4.34 -10.82
CA GLY A 19 11.08 3.13 -11.50
C GLY A 19 9.73 3.33 -12.19
N PRO A 20 9.45 2.56 -13.26
CA PRO A 20 8.15 2.52 -13.89
C PRO A 20 7.04 2.34 -12.87
N SER A 21 5.94 3.07 -13.05
CA SER A 21 4.83 3.08 -12.11
C SER A 21 3.50 3.16 -12.84
N TRP A 22 2.47 2.61 -12.20
CA TRP A 22 1.14 2.43 -12.78
C TRP A 22 0.06 2.79 -11.78
N ILE A 23 -1.04 3.33 -12.31
CA ILE A 23 -2.33 3.36 -11.64
C ILE A 23 -3.21 2.32 -12.32
N GLY A 24 -3.48 1.24 -11.60
CA GLY A 24 -4.11 0.07 -12.19
C GLY A 24 -4.99 -0.68 -11.23
N TRP A 25 -5.82 -1.57 -11.77
CA TRP A 25 -6.57 -2.49 -10.95
C TRP A 25 -5.70 -3.65 -10.50
N VAL A 26 -5.79 -4.00 -9.23
CA VAL A 26 -5.13 -5.18 -8.68
C VAL A 26 -6.10 -6.04 -7.91
N ASP A 27 -5.88 -7.34 -7.95
CA ASP A 27 -6.62 -8.30 -7.14
C ASP A 27 -5.83 -8.65 -5.89
N PHE A 28 -6.49 -8.61 -4.73
CA PHE A 28 -5.89 -9.02 -3.47
C PHE A 28 -6.33 -10.43 -3.08
N SER A 29 -5.43 -11.17 -2.42
CA SER A 29 -5.84 -12.34 -1.64
C SER A 29 -6.76 -11.95 -0.49
N LYS A 30 -7.52 -12.91 0.05
CA LYS A 30 -8.48 -12.66 1.15
C LYS A 30 -7.84 -12.03 2.39
N THR A 31 -6.56 -12.29 2.63
CA THR A 31 -5.79 -11.78 3.77
C THR A 31 -5.00 -10.51 3.43
N TRP A 32 -5.14 -9.97 2.22
CA TRP A 32 -4.41 -8.79 1.72
C TRP A 32 -2.88 -8.96 1.69
N GLY A 33 -2.38 -10.19 1.83
CA GLY A 33 -0.95 -10.51 1.84
C GLY A 33 -0.36 -10.72 0.45
N THR A 34 -1.20 -10.85 -0.57
CA THR A 34 -0.81 -11.11 -1.96
C THR A 34 -1.57 -10.18 -2.89
N VAL A 35 -0.87 -9.69 -3.91
CA VAL A 35 -1.40 -8.86 -4.99
C VAL A 35 -1.18 -9.60 -6.31
N TYR A 36 -2.19 -9.64 -7.16
CA TYR A 36 -2.10 -10.13 -8.53
C TYR A 36 -2.27 -8.93 -9.47
N VAL A 37 -1.26 -8.68 -10.31
CA VAL A 37 -1.22 -7.52 -11.22
C VAL A 37 -0.30 -7.85 -12.40
N HIS A 38 -0.69 -7.50 -13.63
CA HIS A 38 0.12 -7.74 -14.85
C HIS A 38 0.63 -9.18 -15.03
N GLY A 39 -0.16 -10.18 -14.63
CA GLY A 39 0.25 -11.58 -14.65
C GLY A 39 1.27 -11.98 -13.58
N ARG A 40 1.70 -11.04 -12.72
CA ARG A 40 2.63 -11.24 -11.62
C ARG A 40 1.90 -11.57 -10.33
N THR A 41 2.57 -12.33 -9.46
CA THR A 41 2.10 -12.61 -8.10
C THR A 41 3.03 -11.97 -7.10
N LEU A 42 2.59 -10.86 -6.50
CA LEU A 42 3.39 -10.10 -5.55
C LEU A 42 3.04 -10.50 -4.11
N ARG A 43 4.04 -10.89 -3.32
CA ARG A 43 3.87 -11.22 -1.89
C ARG A 43 4.35 -10.07 -1.02
N ARG A 44 3.56 -9.70 -0.01
CA ARG A 44 3.93 -8.68 0.97
C ARG A 44 5.12 -9.19 1.79
N ALA A 45 6.13 -8.36 1.98
CA ALA A 45 7.23 -8.60 2.90
C ALA A 45 7.40 -7.44 3.89
N ARG A 46 7.98 -7.76 5.05
CA ARG A 46 8.39 -6.78 6.07
C ARG A 46 9.91 -6.66 6.03
N GLY A 47 10.43 -5.48 6.38
CA GLY A 47 11.87 -5.26 6.48
C GLY A 47 12.56 -4.82 5.18
N MET A 48 11.81 -4.59 4.10
CA MET A 48 12.32 -3.91 2.92
C MET A 48 12.40 -2.40 3.20
N SER A 49 13.49 -1.77 2.77
CA SER A 49 13.77 -0.35 3.05
C SER A 49 13.01 0.60 2.12
N ASP A 50 12.77 0.20 0.87
CA ASP A 50 12.20 1.04 -0.18
C ASP A 50 11.04 0.37 -0.95
N ALA A 51 10.59 -0.80 -0.49
CA ALA A 51 9.53 -1.59 -1.10
C ALA A 51 8.60 -2.21 -0.03
N ASN A 52 7.45 -2.73 -0.43
CA ASN A 52 6.52 -3.44 0.48
C ASN A 52 5.96 -4.76 -0.08
N PHE A 53 6.20 -5.05 -1.35
CA PHE A 53 5.94 -6.33 -1.99
C PHE A 53 7.14 -6.77 -2.84
N TYR A 54 7.20 -8.05 -3.18
CA TYR A 54 8.11 -8.58 -4.20
C TYR A 54 7.39 -9.63 -5.05
N ASP A 55 7.79 -9.78 -6.30
CA ASP A 55 7.33 -10.84 -7.18
C ASP A 55 7.91 -12.19 -6.73
N ILE A 56 7.05 -13.19 -6.53
CA ILE A 56 7.49 -14.51 -6.07
C ILE A 56 8.33 -15.27 -7.11
N GLU A 57 8.22 -14.90 -8.39
CA GLU A 57 8.96 -15.57 -9.47
C GLU A 57 10.29 -14.89 -9.75
N SER A 58 10.29 -13.56 -9.98
CA SER A 58 11.51 -12.83 -10.35
C SER A 58 12.32 -12.30 -9.15
N GLY A 59 11.69 -12.18 -7.98
CA GLY A 59 12.29 -11.52 -6.82
C GLY A 59 12.35 -9.99 -6.95
N GLU A 60 11.79 -9.40 -8.01
CA GLU A 60 11.73 -7.95 -8.17
C GLU A 60 10.85 -7.33 -7.07
N GLU A 61 11.32 -6.22 -6.52
CA GLU A 61 10.70 -5.48 -5.44
C GLU A 61 9.77 -4.40 -5.98
N PHE A 62 8.63 -4.25 -5.32
CA PHE A 62 7.57 -3.32 -5.70
C PHE A 62 7.09 -2.51 -4.51
N TRP A 63 6.70 -1.27 -4.80
CA TRP A 63 5.89 -0.46 -3.92
C TRP A 63 4.43 -0.50 -4.38
N VAL A 64 3.53 -0.93 -3.50
CA VAL A 64 2.08 -0.97 -3.73
C VAL A 64 1.35 -0.17 -2.67
N SER A 65 0.60 0.85 -3.07
CA SER A 65 -0.20 1.70 -2.17
C SER A 65 -1.49 2.16 -2.84
N GLY A 66 -2.48 2.61 -2.05
CA GLY A 66 -3.64 3.27 -2.64
C GLY A 66 -3.20 4.60 -3.26
N PRO A 67 -3.74 5.01 -4.41
CA PRO A 67 -3.31 6.24 -5.05
C PRO A 67 -3.73 7.46 -4.22
N LYS A 68 -2.96 8.55 -4.32
CA LYS A 68 -3.20 9.80 -3.59
C LYS A 68 -3.90 10.81 -4.50
N ARG A 69 -4.86 11.56 -3.95
CA ARG A 69 -5.59 12.59 -4.72
C ARG A 69 -4.68 13.72 -5.20
N ASN A 70 -3.62 14.02 -4.45
CA ASN A 70 -2.62 15.02 -4.82
C ASN A 70 -1.54 14.49 -5.78
N ARG A 71 -1.64 13.23 -6.23
CA ARG A 71 -0.70 12.56 -7.14
C ARG A 71 0.76 12.49 -6.66
N ALA A 72 0.99 12.73 -5.37
CA ALA A 72 2.33 12.63 -4.77
C ALA A 72 2.59 11.22 -4.24
N ASP A 73 2.41 10.19 -5.08
CA ASP A 73 2.33 8.78 -4.67
C ASP A 73 3.66 8.23 -4.12
N THR A 74 4.77 8.67 -4.72
CA THR A 74 6.17 8.43 -4.37
C THR A 74 6.66 9.22 -3.16
N ARG A 75 7.87 8.91 -2.70
CA ARG A 75 8.51 9.48 -1.50
C ARG A 75 9.40 10.68 -1.81
N TYR A 76 10.17 10.64 -2.89
CA TYR A 76 11.27 11.59 -3.14
C TYR A 76 11.05 12.54 -4.32
N ALA A 77 10.26 12.16 -5.32
CA ALA A 77 10.03 12.96 -6.51
C ALA A 77 8.63 12.69 -7.04
N PRO A 78 7.91 13.66 -7.64
CA PRO A 78 6.62 13.40 -8.28
C PRO A 78 6.71 12.22 -9.25
N SER A 79 5.77 11.29 -9.19
CA SER A 79 5.60 10.25 -10.21
C SER A 79 4.60 10.71 -11.26
N ASP A 80 4.86 10.34 -12.51
CA ASP A 80 3.84 10.33 -13.57
C ASP A 80 3.55 8.87 -13.94
N PRO A 81 2.68 8.18 -13.17
CA PRO A 81 2.39 6.78 -13.42
C PRO A 81 1.54 6.60 -14.68
N ASP A 82 1.81 5.52 -15.41
CA ASP A 82 0.95 5.08 -16.51
C ASP A 82 -0.42 4.70 -15.96
N ILE A 83 -1.47 5.36 -16.46
CA ILE A 83 -2.85 5.08 -16.04
C ILE A 83 -3.41 3.99 -16.96
N GLU A 84 -3.78 2.85 -16.37
CA GLU A 84 -4.41 1.78 -17.14
C GLU A 84 -5.75 2.25 -17.73
N PRO A 85 -6.04 1.95 -19.01
CA PRO A 85 -7.28 2.39 -19.65
C PRO A 85 -8.55 1.98 -18.90
N ASP A 86 -8.59 0.80 -18.30
CA ASP A 86 -9.75 0.30 -17.54
C ASP A 86 -9.85 0.89 -16.11
N ALA A 87 -8.77 1.50 -15.60
CA ALA A 87 -8.75 2.23 -14.34
C ALA A 87 -9.01 3.74 -14.50
N ALA A 88 -8.84 4.29 -15.71
CA ALA A 88 -8.80 5.72 -15.98
C ALA A 88 -10.04 6.49 -15.49
N ASP A 89 -11.24 5.98 -15.76
CA ASP A 89 -12.48 6.68 -15.39
C ASP A 89 -12.68 6.73 -13.86
N ALA A 90 -12.45 5.60 -13.19
CA ALA A 90 -12.58 5.51 -11.75
C ALA A 90 -11.48 6.30 -11.03
N TYR A 91 -10.26 6.31 -11.58
CA TYR A 91 -9.18 7.15 -11.07
C TYR A 91 -9.48 8.64 -11.26
N ARG A 92 -9.99 9.06 -12.44
CA ARG A 92 -10.42 10.44 -12.69
C ARG A 92 -11.53 10.88 -11.74
N ALA A 93 -12.53 10.04 -11.49
CA ALA A 93 -13.58 10.32 -10.51
C ALA A 93 -13.00 10.46 -9.09
N PHE A 94 -12.04 9.62 -8.72
CA PHE A 94 -11.30 9.76 -7.47
C PHE A 94 -10.47 11.05 -7.43
N LEU A 95 -9.86 11.51 -8.51
CA LEU A 95 -9.20 12.81 -8.48
C LEU A 95 -10.22 13.95 -8.29
N GLY A 96 -11.45 13.78 -8.78
CA GLY A 96 -12.58 14.71 -8.61
C GLY A 96 -13.34 14.64 -7.28
N GLY A 97 -12.93 13.79 -6.31
CA GLY A 97 -13.55 13.74 -4.98
C GLY A 97 -14.33 12.45 -4.66
N ALA A 98 -14.62 11.61 -5.65
CA ALA A 98 -15.31 10.33 -5.42
C ALA A 98 -14.46 9.39 -4.54
N PRO A 99 -15.06 8.45 -3.78
CA PRO A 99 -14.31 7.36 -3.16
C PRO A 99 -13.73 6.41 -4.21
N LEU A 100 -12.64 5.71 -3.87
CA LEU A 100 -12.16 4.61 -4.72
C LEU A 100 -13.13 3.42 -4.63
N PRO A 101 -13.39 2.72 -5.75
CA PRO A 101 -14.16 1.49 -5.74
C PRO A 101 -13.50 0.41 -4.88
N GLY A 102 -14.29 -0.49 -4.28
CA GLY A 102 -13.76 -1.59 -3.45
C GLY A 102 -13.19 -1.14 -2.09
N ARG A 103 -13.39 0.13 -1.73
CA ARG A 103 -13.11 0.71 -0.40
C ARG A 103 -14.36 0.79 0.48
N GLU A 104 -15.44 0.12 0.09
CA GLU A 104 -16.62 -0.09 0.93
C GLU A 104 -16.20 -0.95 2.14
N ASP A 105 -15.85 -0.28 3.23
CA ASP A 105 -15.63 -0.90 4.53
C ASP A 105 -16.99 -1.32 5.11
N PRO A 106 -17.28 -2.60 5.35
CA PRO A 106 -18.45 -3.00 6.13
C PRO A 106 -18.33 -2.64 7.63
N GLY A 107 -17.27 -1.93 8.07
CA GLY A 107 -16.81 -1.93 9.45
C GLY A 107 -16.52 -0.58 10.10
N ARG A 108 -16.94 0.57 9.55
CA ARG A 108 -16.77 1.85 10.25
C ARG A 108 -17.91 2.12 11.24
N GLN A 109 -18.06 1.24 12.25
CA GLN A 109 -18.53 1.62 13.58
C GLN A 109 -17.33 1.63 14.53
N GLY A 110 -17.22 2.71 15.29
CA GLY A 110 -15.96 3.20 15.84
C GLY A 110 -15.25 2.28 16.82
N HIS A 111 -13.93 2.23 16.70
CA HIS A 111 -13.07 1.86 17.82
C HIS A 111 -12.17 3.05 18.17
N ARG A 112 -12.53 3.70 19.28
CA ARG A 112 -11.64 4.62 20.00
C ARG A 112 -10.40 3.84 20.43
N GLY A 113 -9.26 4.51 20.31
CA GLY A 113 -7.94 3.92 20.44
C GLY A 113 -7.64 3.34 21.81
N ASN A 114 -6.71 2.38 21.84
CA ASN A 114 -6.01 1.99 23.04
C ASN A 114 -4.58 2.53 22.95
N ALA A 115 -4.32 3.64 23.64
CA ALA A 115 -2.99 4.17 23.87
C ALA A 115 -2.33 3.33 24.98
N HIS A 116 -1.36 2.51 24.61
CA HIS A 116 -0.49 1.85 25.59
C HIS A 116 0.54 2.86 26.09
N ALA A 117 0.24 3.50 27.23
CA ALA A 117 1.18 4.32 27.98
C ALA A 117 2.10 3.42 28.83
N LYS A 118 3.41 3.51 28.55
CA LYS A 118 4.48 2.99 29.39
C LYS A 118 4.40 3.61 30.79
N ARG A 119 4.63 2.82 31.83
CA ARG A 119 5.12 3.33 33.12
C ARG A 119 6.20 2.41 33.68
N GLN A 120 7.43 2.92 33.68
CA GLN A 120 8.55 2.40 34.47
C GLN A 120 8.37 2.84 35.94
N GLY A 121 8.92 2.09 36.90
CA GLY A 121 9.26 2.66 38.22
C GLY A 121 9.18 1.72 39.42
N ARG A 122 10.29 1.03 39.70
CA ARG A 122 10.87 0.65 41.01
C ARG A 122 9.99 0.73 42.27
N ARG A 123 9.93 -0.37 43.03
CA ARG A 123 10.10 -0.36 44.50
C ARG A 123 10.90 -1.59 44.97
N LYS A 124 12.01 -1.33 45.66
CA LYS A 124 12.69 -2.25 46.58
C LYS A 124 12.09 -2.04 47.98
N THR A 125 11.91 -3.12 48.75
CA THR A 125 12.17 -3.31 50.21
C THR A 125 11.53 -4.64 50.62
N HIS A 126 12.35 -5.67 50.86
CA HIS A 126 12.76 -6.24 52.16
C HIS A 126 11.74 -7.24 52.75
N ALA A 127 12.22 -8.46 52.92
CA ALA A 127 11.58 -9.58 53.61
C ALA A 127 11.74 -9.40 55.15
N PRO A 128 11.02 -10.19 55.97
CA PRO A 128 10.70 -9.87 57.36
C PRO A 128 11.88 -9.91 58.33
#